data_AF-A0A1Q5ACP4-F1
#
_entry.id   AF-A0A1Q5ACP4-F1
#
_cell.length_a   1.000
_cell.length_b   1.000
_cell.length_c   1.000
_cell.angle_alpha   90.00
_cell.angle_beta   90.00
_cell.angle_gamma   90.00
#
_symmetry.space_group_name_H-M   'P 1'
#
loop_
_entity.id
_entity.type
_entity.pdbx_description
1 polymer ?
#
loop_
_entity_poly.entity_id
_entity_poly.type
_entity_poly.pdbx_seq_one_letter_code
_entity_poly.pdbx_strand_id
1 'polypeptide(L)'
;MRFFTDFVVTGAVGGADATSTPAEVTGLLGDGFVESLTGPGQLLRCYDLVELAWQRDAAGEPWQGLYVTVQAHRLDAPLSVDGLSAALDRIGFPLVEVAPDGVGCRRLVRADSRVGVLADEATGQVLQMTAPAWFVPGPRGEPAPWPRNTGRDRVRHLAGLGVPEREAWARRRQPEESGEAARWWWSLWVACGQRIPAEGERNAGLGRSDWQEAALWLLGKCETAGVLDRAEAVCEIARYGLLAPDAAVRACLEAIPVSRADVATRETTPYTEEHLVAVNASRAAKRLSLAAGPLLPRVRDPELRAEVRAWLDLRPRLM
;
A
#
# COMPACT_ATOMS: atom_id res chain seq x y z
N MET A 1 13.29 20.95 9.58
CA MET A 1 13.99 19.71 9.16
C MET A 1 13.53 18.48 9.94
N ARG A 2 13.74 18.40 11.28
CA ARG A 2 13.39 17.21 12.09
C ARG A 2 11.97 16.67 11.85
N PHE A 3 10.96 17.55 11.81
CA PHE A 3 9.58 17.17 11.49
C PHE A 3 9.45 16.46 10.14
N PHE A 4 10.11 16.94 9.09
CA PHE A 4 10.03 16.36 7.75
C PHE A 4 10.78 15.04 7.66
N THR A 5 11.97 14.94 8.25
CA THR A 5 12.70 13.67 8.31
C THR A 5 11.89 12.64 9.09
N ASP A 6 11.30 13.02 10.24
CA ASP A 6 10.46 12.14 11.04
C ASP A 6 9.24 11.64 10.26
N PHE A 7 8.55 12.53 9.53
CA PHE A 7 7.44 12.12 8.66
C PHE A 7 7.89 11.16 7.55
N VAL A 8 8.99 11.45 6.83
CA VAL A 8 9.50 10.56 5.77
C VAL A 8 9.87 9.20 6.32
N VAL A 9 10.43 9.17 7.52
CA VAL A 9 10.91 7.98 8.20
C VAL A 9 9.73 7.15 8.75
N THR A 10 8.75 7.79 9.38
CA THR A 10 7.66 7.10 10.08
C THR A 10 6.40 6.91 9.23
N GLY A 11 6.17 7.77 8.23
CA GLY A 11 4.89 7.88 7.53
C GLY A 11 3.76 8.42 8.40
N ALA A 12 4.09 8.99 9.57
CA ALA A 12 3.15 9.43 10.58
C ALA A 12 3.45 10.85 11.06
N VAL A 13 2.42 11.54 11.54
CA VAL A 13 2.53 12.83 12.24
C VAL A 13 1.95 12.65 13.63
N GLY A 14 2.74 12.88 14.68
CA GLY A 14 2.27 12.73 16.06
C GLY A 14 1.69 11.34 16.37
N GLY A 15 2.16 10.30 15.68
CA GLY A 15 1.64 8.93 15.77
C GLY A 15 0.40 8.63 14.91
N ALA A 16 -0.23 9.64 14.30
CA ALA A 16 -1.31 9.47 13.34
C ALA A 16 -0.73 9.15 11.95
N ASP A 17 -1.25 8.11 11.30
CA ASP A 17 -0.85 7.72 9.94
C ASP A 17 -2.07 7.52 9.03
N ALA A 18 -1.82 7.15 7.78
CA ALA A 18 -2.86 6.94 6.77
C ALA A 18 -3.88 5.84 7.10
N THR A 19 -3.68 5.06 8.16
CA THR A 19 -4.61 4.02 8.60
C THR A 19 -5.43 4.43 9.81
N SER A 20 -5.04 5.49 10.53
CA SER A 20 -5.78 6.02 11.68
C SER A 20 -7.18 6.46 11.26
N THR A 21 -8.17 6.26 12.12
CA THR A 21 -9.55 6.76 11.95
C THR A 21 -9.65 8.24 12.32
N PRO A 22 -10.69 8.97 11.89
CA PRO A 22 -10.84 10.38 12.26
C PRO A 22 -10.84 10.62 13.78
N ALA A 23 -11.45 9.73 14.56
CA ALA A 23 -11.48 9.83 16.01
C ALA A 23 -10.09 9.65 16.65
N GLU A 24 -9.31 8.69 16.16
CA GLU A 24 -7.92 8.48 16.63
C GLU A 24 -7.04 9.68 16.29
N VAL A 25 -7.19 10.24 15.09
CA VAL A 25 -6.44 11.42 14.67
C VAL A 25 -6.80 12.63 15.52
N THR A 26 -8.07 12.85 15.83
CA THR A 26 -8.48 13.89 16.79
C THR A 26 -7.90 13.63 18.18
N GLY A 27 -7.84 12.38 18.64
CA GLY A 27 -7.23 12.04 19.93
C GLY A 27 -5.72 12.29 19.98
N LEU A 28 -5.02 12.16 18.85
CA LEU A 28 -3.56 12.31 18.76
C LEU A 28 -3.12 13.75 18.45
N LEU A 29 -3.83 14.43 17.54
CA LEU A 29 -3.48 15.76 17.02
C LEU A 29 -4.36 16.89 17.57
N GLY A 30 -5.42 16.57 18.30
CA GLY A 30 -6.40 17.53 18.78
C GLY A 30 -7.53 17.82 17.80
N ASP A 31 -8.36 18.81 18.14
CA ASP A 31 -9.58 19.21 17.43
C ASP A 31 -9.44 20.50 16.60
N GLY A 32 -8.24 21.09 16.55
CA GLY A 32 -7.92 22.31 15.80
C GLY A 32 -7.84 22.16 14.28
N PHE A 33 -8.59 21.23 13.68
CA PHE A 33 -8.60 21.01 12.24
C PHE A 33 -9.68 21.82 11.53
N VAL A 34 -9.45 22.09 10.24
CA VAL A 34 -10.51 22.47 9.31
C VAL A 34 -10.98 21.21 8.58
N GLU A 35 -12.30 21.01 8.51
CA GLU A 35 -12.92 19.86 7.87
C GLU A 35 -13.51 20.24 6.50
N SER A 36 -13.29 19.37 5.51
CA SER A 36 -13.87 19.50 4.18
C SER A 36 -14.45 18.17 3.71
N LEU A 37 -15.65 18.24 3.13
CA LEU A 37 -16.29 17.12 2.44
C LEU A 37 -15.95 17.22 0.96
N THR A 38 -14.96 16.46 0.52
CA THR A 38 -14.43 16.51 -0.86
C THR A 38 -15.29 15.72 -1.86
N GLY A 39 -16.25 14.94 -1.36
CA GLY A 39 -17.19 14.17 -2.16
C GLY A 39 -18.06 13.23 -1.31
N PRO A 40 -19.03 12.53 -1.92
CA PRO A 40 -19.82 11.52 -1.23
C PRO A 40 -18.91 10.46 -0.60
N GLY A 41 -19.06 10.26 0.72
CA GLY A 41 -18.27 9.28 1.45
C GLY A 41 -16.80 9.63 1.60
N GLN A 42 -16.37 10.88 1.34
CA GLN A 42 -15.00 11.34 1.55
C GLN A 42 -14.93 12.43 2.62
N LEU A 43 -13.85 12.38 3.40
CA LEU A 43 -13.57 13.33 4.47
C LEU A 43 -12.11 13.75 4.40
N LEU A 44 -11.87 15.06 4.48
CA LEU A 44 -10.53 15.65 4.58
C LEU A 44 -10.47 16.50 5.84
N ARG A 45 -9.42 16.33 6.64
CA ARG A 45 -9.10 17.23 7.77
C ARG A 45 -7.71 17.82 7.59
N CYS A 46 -7.63 19.14 7.74
CA CYS A 46 -6.42 19.91 7.60
C CYS A 46 -6.00 20.47 8.97
N TYR A 47 -4.80 20.09 9.41
CA TYR A 47 -4.08 20.57 10.58
C TYR A 47 -2.91 21.43 10.09
N ASP A 48 -3.23 22.60 9.53
CA ASP A 48 -2.29 23.53 8.88
C ASP A 48 -1.54 22.93 7.68
N LEU A 49 -0.34 22.39 7.93
CA LEU A 49 0.51 21.75 6.93
C LEU A 49 0.12 20.30 6.66
N VAL A 50 -0.66 19.68 7.55
CA VAL A 50 -0.93 18.24 7.51
C VAL A 50 -2.36 17.99 7.11
N GLU A 51 -2.55 17.16 6.09
CA GLU A 51 -3.86 16.80 5.56
C GLU A 51 -4.05 15.30 5.72
N LEU A 52 -5.18 14.89 6.29
CA LEU A 52 -5.57 13.48 6.40
C LEU A 52 -6.89 13.26 5.70
N ALA A 53 -6.94 12.22 4.88
CA ALA A 53 -8.10 11.87 4.08
C ALA A 53 -8.63 10.49 4.44
N TRP A 54 -9.95 10.36 4.40
CA TRP A 54 -10.67 9.12 4.62
C TRP A 54 -11.75 8.93 3.57
N GLN A 55 -12.14 7.66 3.39
CA GLN A 55 -13.31 7.27 2.62
C GLN A 55 -14.19 6.29 3.39
N ARG A 56 -15.43 6.14 2.95
CA ARG A 56 -16.34 5.07 3.36
C ARG A 56 -17.28 4.74 2.20
N ASP A 57 -17.67 3.47 2.11
CA ASP A 57 -18.49 2.98 1.00
C ASP A 57 -19.94 3.49 1.08
N ALA A 58 -20.47 3.64 2.29
CA ALA A 58 -21.82 4.13 2.53
C ALA A 58 -21.92 4.94 3.83
N ALA A 59 -23.02 5.67 3.98
CA ALA A 59 -23.34 6.33 5.24
C ALA A 59 -23.54 5.29 6.34
N GLY A 60 -22.86 5.46 7.48
CA GLY A 60 -22.89 4.52 8.60
C GLY A 60 -21.77 3.48 8.60
N GLU A 61 -21.09 3.27 7.46
CA GLU A 61 -19.89 2.44 7.40
C GLU A 61 -18.68 3.14 8.05
N PRO A 62 -17.74 2.38 8.62
CA PRO A 62 -16.56 2.94 9.26
C PRO A 62 -15.68 3.69 8.26
N TRP A 63 -15.07 4.78 8.70
CA TRP A 63 -14.07 5.51 7.93
C TRP A 63 -12.81 4.66 7.75
N GLN A 64 -12.35 4.57 6.51
CA GLN A 64 -11.09 3.97 6.12
C GLN A 64 -10.12 5.08 5.73
N GLY A 65 -8.93 5.08 6.31
CA GLY A 65 -7.90 6.06 5.96
C GLY A 65 -7.40 5.84 4.54
N LEU A 66 -7.17 6.96 3.84
CA LEU A 66 -6.67 6.98 2.46
C LEU A 66 -5.20 7.37 2.42
N TYR A 67 -4.88 8.55 2.96
CA TYR A 67 -3.55 9.10 2.96
C TYR A 67 -3.39 10.17 4.05
N VAL A 68 -2.13 10.42 4.39
CA VAL A 68 -1.66 11.61 5.08
C VAL A 68 -0.68 12.36 4.17
N THR A 69 -0.85 13.67 4.06
CA THR A 69 0.01 14.53 3.24
C THR A 69 0.53 15.70 4.06
N VAL A 70 1.83 16.00 3.92
CA VAL A 70 2.48 17.20 4.44
C VAL A 70 2.71 18.18 3.28
N GLN A 71 2.04 19.33 3.33
CA GLN A 71 2.04 20.37 2.29
C GLN A 71 3.24 21.33 2.45
N ALA A 72 4.45 20.83 2.17
CA ALA A 72 5.71 21.56 2.34
C ALA A 72 5.83 22.83 1.47
N HIS A 73 5.07 22.95 0.37
CA HIS A 73 5.02 24.17 -0.44
C HIS A 73 4.41 25.37 0.30
N ARG A 74 3.71 25.16 1.43
CA ARG A 74 3.10 26.22 2.25
C ARG A 74 4.06 26.84 3.26
N LEU A 75 5.32 26.39 3.30
CA LEU A 75 6.33 26.94 4.19
C LEU A 75 6.82 28.32 3.71
N ASP A 76 6.99 29.26 4.63
CA ASP A 76 7.59 30.57 4.33
C ASP A 76 9.02 30.44 3.78
N ALA A 77 9.78 29.48 4.32
CA ALA A 77 11.11 29.11 3.84
C ALA A 77 11.03 27.77 3.10
N PRO A 78 11.30 27.73 1.78
CA PRO A 78 11.24 26.50 1.00
C PRO A 78 12.12 25.38 1.56
N LEU A 79 11.56 24.18 1.69
CA LEU A 79 12.31 22.99 2.03
C LEU A 79 13.03 22.48 0.77
N SER A 80 14.37 22.45 0.78
CA SER A 80 15.17 21.87 -0.30
C SER A 80 15.13 20.34 -0.26
N VAL A 81 14.91 19.71 -1.42
CA VAL A 81 14.95 18.25 -1.57
C VAL A 81 16.33 17.68 -1.29
N ASP A 82 17.41 18.34 -1.75
CA ASP A 82 18.77 17.88 -1.51
C ASP A 82 19.14 18.03 -0.02
N GLY A 83 18.67 19.09 0.62
CA GLY A 83 18.80 19.28 2.07
C GLY A 83 18.07 18.21 2.89
N LEU A 84 16.87 17.81 2.44
CA LEU A 84 16.09 16.73 3.04
C LEU A 84 16.79 15.37 2.85
N SER A 85 17.22 15.05 1.62
CA SER A 85 17.95 13.82 1.30
C SER A 85 19.23 13.72 2.11
N ALA A 86 20.05 14.77 2.16
CA ALA A 86 21.28 14.77 2.97
C ALA A 86 21.00 14.61 4.48
N ALA A 87 19.89 15.14 4.98
CA ALA A 87 19.48 14.93 6.37
C ALA A 87 19.08 13.49 6.64
N LEU A 88 18.35 12.85 5.71
CA LEU A 88 17.93 11.46 5.77
C LEU A 88 19.10 10.48 5.62
N ASP A 89 20.04 10.75 4.72
CA ASP A 89 21.25 9.93 4.53
C ASP A 89 22.08 9.87 5.80
N ARG A 90 22.24 11.00 6.51
CA ARG A 90 22.98 11.06 7.79
C ARG A 90 22.38 10.20 8.90
N ILE A 91 21.09 9.91 8.83
CA ILE A 91 20.39 9.09 9.83
C ILE A 91 20.05 7.69 9.31
N GLY A 92 20.60 7.26 8.17
CA GLY A 92 20.44 5.91 7.63
C GLY A 92 19.12 5.68 6.86
N PHE A 93 18.42 6.74 6.45
CA PHE A 93 17.09 6.67 5.83
C PHE A 93 17.02 7.23 4.40
N PRO A 94 17.92 6.83 3.47
CA PRO A 94 17.99 7.43 2.14
C PRO A 94 16.65 7.32 1.39
N LEU A 95 16.40 8.34 0.57
CA LEU A 95 15.33 8.37 -0.41
C LEU A 95 15.81 7.74 -1.72
N VAL A 96 14.89 7.07 -2.42
CA VAL A 96 15.14 6.52 -3.76
C VAL A 96 14.36 7.33 -4.78
N GLU A 97 15.06 7.88 -5.77
CA GLU A 97 14.43 8.60 -6.88
C GLU A 97 13.72 7.62 -7.82
N VAL A 98 12.50 7.99 -8.23
CA VAL A 98 11.64 7.24 -9.14
C VAL A 98 11.72 7.90 -10.52
N ALA A 99 11.52 7.11 -11.57
CA ALA A 99 11.52 7.61 -12.93
C ALA A 99 10.59 8.83 -13.08
N PRO A 100 11.05 9.91 -13.76
CA PRO A 100 10.24 11.08 -14.02
C PRO A 100 9.08 10.71 -14.96
N ASP A 101 7.93 11.33 -14.78
CA ASP A 101 6.80 11.21 -15.70
C ASP A 101 6.70 12.40 -16.67
N GLY A 102 7.72 13.27 -16.67
CA GLY A 102 7.80 14.42 -17.56
C GLY A 102 6.96 15.63 -17.14
N VAL A 103 6.41 15.67 -15.92
CA VAL A 103 5.61 16.80 -15.43
C VAL A 103 6.43 17.86 -14.66
N GLY A 104 7.75 17.92 -14.88
CA GLY A 104 8.63 18.90 -14.23
C GLY A 104 8.79 18.72 -12.73
N CYS A 105 8.59 17.49 -12.22
CA CYS A 105 8.73 17.17 -10.81
C CYS A 105 9.67 15.97 -10.62
N ARG A 106 10.54 16.08 -9.63
CA ARG A 106 11.29 14.96 -9.07
C ARG A 106 10.42 14.19 -8.10
N ARG A 107 10.55 12.86 -8.11
CA ARG A 107 9.78 11.94 -7.28
C ARG A 107 10.72 11.05 -6.51
N LEU A 108 10.64 11.08 -5.20
CA LEU A 108 11.48 10.25 -4.35
C LEU A 108 10.62 9.47 -3.37
N VAL A 109 11.03 8.25 -3.02
CA VAL A 109 10.26 7.38 -2.12
C VAL A 109 11.16 6.83 -1.03
N ARG A 110 10.63 6.77 0.19
CA ARG A 110 11.14 5.87 1.23
C ARG A 110 10.33 4.58 1.22
N ALA A 111 10.97 3.47 0.88
CA ALA A 111 10.27 2.19 0.66
C ALA A 111 9.56 1.65 1.92
N ASP A 112 10.24 1.70 3.08
CA ASP A 112 9.75 1.11 4.33
C ASP A 112 8.48 1.79 4.87
N SER A 113 8.49 3.13 4.91
CA SER A 113 7.39 3.96 5.36
C SER A 113 6.38 4.26 4.26
N ARG A 114 6.73 3.93 3.01
CA ARG A 114 5.97 4.24 1.81
C ARG A 114 5.67 5.72 1.67
N VAL A 115 6.55 6.60 2.13
CA VAL A 115 6.39 8.05 1.96
C VAL A 115 6.95 8.45 0.60
N GLY A 116 6.13 9.14 -0.19
CA GLY A 116 6.55 9.77 -1.45
C GLY A 116 6.81 11.25 -1.23
N VAL A 117 7.94 11.74 -1.71
CA VAL A 117 8.36 13.15 -1.72
C VAL A 117 8.25 13.64 -3.15
N LEU A 118 7.44 14.67 -3.36
CA LEU A 118 7.35 15.37 -4.63
C LEU A 118 8.11 16.68 -4.51
N ALA A 119 9.07 16.91 -5.40
CA ALA A 119 9.84 18.14 -5.47
C ALA A 119 9.76 18.75 -6.87
N ASP A 120 9.75 20.08 -6.93
CA ASP A 120 9.85 20.81 -8.18
C ASP A 120 11.25 20.61 -8.79
N GLU A 121 11.30 20.25 -10.07
CA GLU A 121 12.56 19.89 -10.74
C GLU A 121 13.45 21.12 -10.99
N ALA A 122 12.86 22.28 -11.24
CA ALA A 122 13.59 23.49 -11.57
C ALA A 122 14.22 24.16 -10.34
N THR A 123 13.50 24.15 -9.22
CA THR A 123 13.88 24.85 -7.99
C THR A 123 14.44 23.92 -6.91
N GLY A 124 14.17 22.62 -7.01
CA GLY A 124 14.49 21.64 -5.96
C GLY A 124 13.65 21.80 -4.69
N GLN A 125 12.58 22.60 -4.72
CA GLN A 125 11.67 22.77 -3.59
C GLN A 125 10.80 21.53 -3.39
N VAL A 126 10.74 21.00 -2.17
CA VAL A 126 9.76 19.98 -1.79
C VAL A 126 8.36 20.61 -1.79
N LEU A 127 7.48 20.07 -2.63
CA LEU A 127 6.11 20.54 -2.79
C LEU A 127 5.18 19.89 -1.76
N GLN A 128 5.26 18.56 -1.65
CA GLN A 128 4.46 17.78 -0.71
C GLN A 128 5.12 16.43 -0.43
N MET A 129 4.74 15.83 0.70
CA MET A 129 5.11 14.47 1.05
C MET A 129 3.85 13.67 1.42
N THR A 130 3.65 12.48 0.88
CA THR A 130 2.41 11.72 1.06
C THR A 130 2.69 10.28 1.45
N ALA A 131 1.92 9.76 2.41
CA ALA A 131 1.91 8.34 2.80
C ALA A 131 0.47 7.78 2.70
N PRO A 132 0.26 6.61 2.07
CA PRO A 132 1.22 5.93 1.21
C PRO A 132 1.46 6.72 -0.09
N ALA A 133 2.64 6.59 -0.67
CA ALA A 133 2.99 7.15 -1.95
C ALA A 133 2.10 6.58 -3.06
N TRP A 134 1.64 7.44 -3.96
CA TRP A 134 0.89 7.04 -5.16
C TRP A 134 1.82 6.68 -6.34
N PHE A 135 3.13 6.82 -6.15
CA PHE A 135 4.19 6.35 -7.04
C PHE A 135 5.18 5.48 -6.24
N VAL A 136 5.84 4.56 -6.91
CA VAL A 136 6.76 3.59 -6.28
C VAL A 136 7.97 3.35 -7.17
N PRO A 137 9.16 3.08 -6.62
CA PRO A 137 10.34 2.77 -7.41
C PRO A 137 10.21 1.41 -8.11
N GLY A 138 10.98 1.26 -9.20
CA GLY A 138 11.14 0.02 -9.92
C GLY A 138 9.88 -0.43 -10.68
N PRO A 139 9.72 -1.76 -10.89
CA PRO A 139 8.81 -2.32 -11.90
C PRO A 139 7.33 -1.99 -11.70
N ARG A 140 6.93 -1.59 -10.48
CA ARG A 140 5.55 -1.20 -10.17
C ARG A 140 5.19 0.22 -10.61
N GLY A 141 6.17 1.12 -10.64
CA GLY A 141 5.99 2.52 -11.03
C GLY A 141 6.20 2.76 -12.52
N GLU A 142 6.80 1.81 -13.22
CA GLU A 142 7.00 1.90 -14.65
C GLU A 142 5.73 1.63 -15.46
N PRO A 143 5.55 2.31 -16.61
CA PRO A 143 4.39 2.12 -17.47
C PRO A 143 4.34 0.67 -17.98
N ALA A 144 3.16 0.13 -18.26
CA ALA A 144 3.07 -1.21 -18.83
C ALA A 144 3.88 -1.31 -20.16
N PRO A 145 4.56 -2.43 -20.44
CA PRO A 145 5.36 -2.58 -21.67
C PRO A 145 4.50 -2.81 -22.92
N TRP A 146 3.18 -2.62 -22.83
CA TRP A 146 2.23 -2.73 -23.95
C TRP A 146 1.04 -1.78 -23.79
N PRO A 147 0.31 -1.50 -24.88
CA PRO A 147 -0.94 -0.77 -24.84
C PRO A 147 -2.00 -1.45 -23.96
N ARG A 148 -2.86 -0.66 -23.31
CA ARG A 148 -3.87 -1.15 -22.36
C ARG A 148 -4.75 -2.29 -22.90
N ASN A 149 -5.14 -2.23 -24.17
CA ASN A 149 -5.98 -3.28 -24.79
C ASN A 149 -5.24 -4.61 -24.90
N THR A 150 -3.96 -4.60 -25.25
CA THR A 150 -3.12 -5.80 -25.29
C THR A 150 -3.05 -6.48 -23.93
N GLY A 151 -2.93 -5.71 -22.84
CA GLY A 151 -2.96 -6.24 -21.49
C GLY A 151 -4.29 -6.93 -21.16
N ARG A 152 -5.40 -6.28 -21.50
CA ARG A 152 -6.76 -6.82 -21.30
C ARG A 152 -6.97 -8.13 -22.04
N ASP A 153 -6.53 -8.22 -23.29
CA ASP A 153 -6.69 -9.42 -24.11
C ASP A 153 -5.84 -10.59 -23.58
N ARG A 154 -4.60 -10.29 -23.14
CA ARG A 154 -3.71 -11.28 -22.52
C ARG A 154 -4.31 -11.87 -21.24
N VAL A 155 -4.78 -11.02 -20.32
CA VAL A 155 -5.35 -11.53 -19.06
C VAL A 155 -6.68 -12.24 -19.27
N ARG A 156 -7.49 -11.82 -20.26
CA ARG A 156 -8.70 -12.56 -20.66
C ARG A 156 -8.35 -13.96 -21.18
N HIS A 157 -7.32 -14.07 -22.02
CA HIS A 157 -6.85 -15.36 -22.50
C HIS A 157 -6.38 -16.22 -21.32
N LEU A 158 -5.53 -15.69 -20.44
CA LEU A 158 -5.02 -16.40 -19.26
C LEU A 158 -6.14 -16.87 -18.31
N ALA A 159 -7.19 -16.06 -18.12
CA ALA A 159 -8.33 -16.43 -17.29
C ALA A 159 -9.07 -17.66 -17.82
N GLY A 160 -9.14 -17.84 -19.13
CA GLY A 160 -9.76 -19.02 -19.76
C GLY A 160 -8.86 -20.26 -19.87
N LEU A 161 -7.60 -20.17 -19.43
CA LEU A 161 -6.64 -21.29 -19.46
C LEU A 161 -6.56 -21.98 -18.10
N GLY A 162 -6.21 -23.28 -18.08
CA GLY A 162 -5.78 -23.99 -16.88
C GLY A 162 -4.34 -23.64 -16.48
N VAL A 163 -3.92 -24.07 -15.30
CA VAL A 163 -2.56 -23.80 -14.78
C VAL A 163 -1.45 -24.30 -15.73
N PRO A 164 -1.49 -25.55 -16.27
CA PRO A 164 -0.46 -26.02 -17.19
C PRO A 164 -0.33 -25.17 -18.46
N GLU A 165 -1.46 -24.73 -19.02
CA GLU A 165 -1.48 -23.88 -20.21
C GLU A 165 -0.97 -22.46 -19.91
N ARG A 166 -1.30 -21.90 -18.75
CA ARG A 166 -0.75 -20.61 -18.29
C ARG A 166 0.77 -20.67 -18.15
N GLU A 167 1.31 -21.74 -17.57
CA GLU A 167 2.77 -21.96 -17.45
C GLU A 167 3.44 -22.09 -18.83
N ALA A 168 2.84 -22.85 -19.75
CA ALA A 168 3.34 -22.96 -21.11
C ALA A 168 3.28 -21.63 -21.87
N TRP A 169 2.24 -20.83 -21.64
CA TRP A 169 2.12 -19.50 -22.22
C TRP A 169 3.19 -18.54 -21.68
N ALA A 170 3.41 -18.54 -20.35
CA ALA A 170 4.38 -17.70 -19.67
C ALA A 170 5.81 -17.98 -20.13
N ARG A 171 6.22 -19.25 -20.15
CA ARG A 171 7.58 -19.66 -20.59
C ARG A 171 7.96 -19.17 -21.98
N ARG A 172 6.98 -18.94 -22.86
CA ARG A 172 7.23 -18.47 -24.23
C ARG A 172 7.28 -16.95 -24.38
N ARG A 173 6.90 -16.19 -23.34
CA ARG A 173 6.60 -14.75 -23.46
C ARG A 173 7.18 -13.90 -22.34
N GLN A 174 7.53 -14.50 -21.22
CA GLN A 174 8.17 -13.80 -20.12
C GLN A 174 9.53 -13.26 -20.61
N PRO A 175 9.85 -11.98 -20.34
CA PRO A 175 11.19 -11.45 -20.56
C PRO A 175 12.24 -12.24 -19.77
N GLU A 176 13.46 -12.34 -20.32
CA GLU A 176 14.58 -13.01 -19.66
C GLU A 176 15.22 -12.13 -18.57
N GLU A 177 15.23 -10.81 -18.79
CA GLU A 177 15.80 -9.84 -17.86
C GLU A 177 14.87 -9.66 -16.65
N SER A 178 15.44 -9.72 -15.44
CA SER A 178 14.68 -9.81 -14.20
C SER A 178 13.79 -8.57 -13.96
N GLY A 179 14.31 -7.37 -14.24
CA GLY A 179 13.57 -6.11 -14.10
C GLY A 179 12.40 -6.02 -15.07
N GLU A 180 12.63 -6.35 -16.35
CA GLU A 180 11.56 -6.45 -17.34
C GLU A 180 10.52 -7.53 -16.99
N ALA A 181 10.95 -8.70 -16.50
CA ALA A 181 10.05 -9.77 -16.08
C ALA A 181 9.15 -9.33 -14.93
N ALA A 182 9.73 -8.66 -13.93
CA ALA A 182 9.00 -8.08 -12.81
C ALA A 182 7.92 -7.09 -13.28
N ARG A 183 8.30 -6.13 -14.12
CA ARG A 183 7.38 -5.14 -14.70
C ARG A 183 6.28 -5.81 -15.54
N TRP A 184 6.64 -6.85 -16.28
CA TRP A 184 5.72 -7.64 -17.11
C TRP A 184 4.66 -8.34 -16.26
N TRP A 185 5.08 -9.03 -15.19
CA TRP A 185 4.17 -9.72 -14.28
C TRP A 185 3.23 -8.76 -13.55
N TRP A 186 3.77 -7.66 -13.02
CA TRP A 186 2.95 -6.62 -12.38
C TRP A 186 1.92 -6.02 -13.33
N SER A 187 2.31 -5.75 -14.58
CA SER A 187 1.40 -5.22 -15.59
C SER A 187 0.26 -6.17 -15.91
N LEU A 188 0.51 -7.50 -15.92
CA LEU A 188 -0.53 -8.51 -16.07
C LEU A 188 -1.43 -8.59 -14.84
N TRP A 189 -0.86 -8.54 -13.62
CA TRP A 189 -1.63 -8.50 -12.38
C TRP A 189 -2.60 -7.33 -12.35
N VAL A 190 -2.11 -6.10 -12.56
CA VAL A 190 -2.94 -4.88 -12.57
C VAL A 190 -4.07 -4.97 -13.60
N ALA A 191 -3.78 -5.50 -14.79
CA ALA A 191 -4.79 -5.70 -15.82
C ALA A 191 -5.83 -6.77 -15.44
N CYS A 192 -5.44 -7.81 -14.71
CA CYS A 192 -6.31 -8.88 -14.23
C CYS A 192 -7.23 -8.38 -13.10
N GLY A 193 -6.69 -7.71 -12.08
CA GLY A 193 -7.44 -7.20 -10.93
C GLY A 193 -8.59 -6.27 -11.32
N GLN A 194 -8.39 -5.44 -12.36
CA GLN A 194 -9.42 -4.55 -12.91
C GLN A 194 -10.60 -5.27 -13.58
N ARG A 195 -10.56 -6.60 -13.72
CA ARG A 195 -11.53 -7.38 -14.50
C ARG A 195 -12.22 -8.47 -13.70
N ILE A 196 -11.81 -8.69 -12.45
CA ILE A 196 -12.44 -9.67 -11.57
C ILE A 196 -13.90 -9.22 -11.34
N PRO A 197 -14.90 -9.98 -11.83
CA PRO A 197 -16.30 -9.58 -11.72
C PRO A 197 -16.79 -9.74 -10.27
N ALA A 198 -17.89 -9.07 -9.90
CA ALA A 198 -18.51 -9.28 -8.60
C ALA A 198 -19.05 -10.72 -8.45
N GLU A 199 -19.48 -11.07 -7.24
CA GLU A 199 -20.05 -12.39 -6.96
C GLU A 199 -21.33 -12.61 -7.79
N GLY A 200 -21.41 -13.74 -8.52
CA GLY A 200 -22.52 -14.04 -9.43
C GLY A 200 -22.43 -13.38 -10.81
N GLU A 201 -21.50 -12.45 -11.03
CA GLU A 201 -21.29 -11.79 -12.32
C GLU A 201 -20.32 -12.53 -13.24
N ARG A 202 -20.35 -12.17 -14.52
CA ARG A 202 -19.43 -12.67 -15.55
C ARG A 202 -18.70 -11.52 -16.23
N ASN A 203 -17.44 -11.75 -16.59
CA ASN A 203 -16.67 -10.85 -17.43
C ASN A 203 -16.12 -11.61 -18.65
N ALA A 204 -16.48 -11.14 -19.84
CA ALA A 204 -16.06 -11.72 -21.11
C ALA A 204 -16.41 -13.22 -21.29
N GLY A 205 -17.55 -13.64 -20.71
CA GLY A 205 -18.05 -15.01 -20.74
C GLY A 205 -17.57 -15.90 -19.58
N LEU A 206 -16.52 -15.49 -18.88
CA LEU A 206 -15.92 -16.23 -17.76
C LEU A 206 -16.54 -15.82 -16.43
N GLY A 207 -16.65 -16.78 -15.51
CA GLY A 207 -17.16 -16.57 -14.16
C GLY A 207 -16.09 -16.01 -13.22
N ARG A 208 -16.51 -15.56 -12.03
CA ARG A 208 -15.59 -15.04 -11.01
C ARG A 208 -14.49 -16.04 -10.61
N SER A 209 -14.80 -17.33 -10.52
CA SER A 209 -13.84 -18.38 -10.17
C SER A 209 -12.67 -18.46 -11.16
N ASP A 210 -12.96 -18.38 -12.46
CA ASP A 210 -11.93 -18.42 -13.52
C ASP A 210 -10.93 -17.25 -13.35
N TRP A 211 -11.48 -16.07 -13.05
CA TRP A 211 -10.68 -14.87 -12.79
C TRP A 211 -9.90 -14.96 -11.46
N GLN A 212 -10.49 -15.52 -10.41
CA GLN A 212 -9.82 -15.71 -9.12
C GLN A 212 -8.63 -16.68 -9.24
N GLU A 213 -8.77 -17.78 -9.97
CA GLU A 213 -7.69 -18.73 -10.19
C GLU A 213 -6.52 -18.10 -10.98
N ALA A 214 -6.84 -17.33 -12.04
CA ALA A 214 -5.81 -16.62 -12.80
C ALA A 214 -5.14 -15.53 -11.98
N ALA A 215 -5.91 -14.82 -11.15
CA ALA A 215 -5.44 -13.79 -10.23
C ALA A 215 -4.46 -14.37 -9.20
N LEU A 216 -4.80 -15.49 -8.54
CA LEU A 216 -3.92 -16.16 -7.57
C LEU A 216 -2.63 -16.66 -8.23
N TRP A 217 -2.73 -17.22 -9.44
CA TRP A 217 -1.56 -17.62 -10.21
C TRP A 217 -0.64 -16.43 -10.55
N LEU A 218 -1.22 -15.30 -11.01
CA LEU A 218 -0.46 -14.08 -11.31
C LEU A 218 0.21 -13.49 -10.08
N LEU A 219 -0.45 -13.50 -8.91
CA LEU A 219 0.16 -13.04 -7.66
C LEU A 219 1.36 -13.91 -7.27
N GLY A 220 1.26 -15.24 -7.38
CA GLY A 220 2.39 -16.13 -7.16
C GLY A 220 3.56 -15.88 -8.12
N LYS A 221 3.28 -15.48 -9.37
CA LYS A 221 4.31 -15.05 -10.33
C LYS A 221 4.94 -13.70 -9.95
N CYS A 222 4.14 -12.76 -9.46
CA CYS A 222 4.66 -11.49 -8.93
C CYS A 222 5.56 -11.71 -7.71
N GLU A 223 5.20 -12.62 -6.79
CA GLU A 223 6.04 -13.02 -5.67
C GLU A 223 7.36 -13.65 -6.16
N THR A 224 7.29 -14.60 -7.09
CA THR A 224 8.48 -15.28 -7.64
C THR A 224 9.42 -14.31 -8.36
N ALA A 225 8.88 -13.33 -9.06
CA ALA A 225 9.64 -12.29 -9.75
C ALA A 225 10.12 -11.17 -8.81
N GLY A 226 9.89 -11.28 -7.49
CA GLY A 226 10.32 -10.29 -6.50
C GLY A 226 9.57 -8.97 -6.57
N VAL A 227 8.46 -8.92 -7.30
CA VAL A 227 7.67 -7.70 -7.49
C VAL A 227 6.77 -7.44 -6.32
N LEU A 228 6.30 -8.48 -5.64
CA LEU A 228 5.54 -8.41 -4.40
C LEU A 228 6.26 -9.25 -3.36
N ASP A 229 6.34 -8.75 -2.13
CA ASP A 229 6.63 -9.63 -1.00
C ASP A 229 5.38 -10.46 -0.64
N ARG A 230 5.56 -11.46 0.23
CA ARG A 230 4.47 -12.34 0.67
C ARG A 230 3.33 -11.58 1.34
N ALA A 231 3.63 -10.59 2.18
CA ALA A 231 2.62 -9.82 2.90
C ALA A 231 1.79 -8.97 1.93
N GLU A 232 2.42 -8.37 0.92
CA GLU A 232 1.75 -7.60 -0.11
C GLU A 232 0.86 -8.46 -1.00
N ALA A 233 1.34 -9.63 -1.43
CA ALA A 233 0.52 -10.56 -2.22
C ALA A 233 -0.72 -11.01 -1.43
N VAL A 234 -0.58 -11.28 -0.14
CA VAL A 234 -1.71 -11.63 0.73
C VAL A 234 -2.67 -10.46 0.94
N CYS A 235 -2.18 -9.23 1.02
CA CYS A 235 -3.04 -8.04 1.05
C CYS A 235 -3.86 -7.92 -0.23
N GLU A 236 -3.28 -8.19 -1.40
CA GLU A 236 -4.01 -8.21 -2.67
C GLU A 236 -5.05 -9.34 -2.72
N ILE A 237 -4.73 -10.54 -2.19
CA ILE A 237 -5.67 -11.66 -2.04
C ILE A 237 -6.91 -11.24 -1.24
N ALA A 238 -6.70 -10.60 -0.09
CA ALA A 238 -7.78 -10.13 0.77
C ALA A 238 -8.59 -9.00 0.09
N ARG A 239 -7.89 -8.00 -0.48
CA ARG A 239 -8.49 -6.83 -1.14
C ARG A 239 -9.44 -7.22 -2.28
N TYR A 240 -9.03 -8.16 -3.13
CA TYR A 240 -9.85 -8.59 -4.27
C TYR A 240 -10.79 -9.76 -3.94
N GLY A 241 -10.76 -10.27 -2.70
CA GLY A 241 -11.56 -11.42 -2.28
C GLY A 241 -11.28 -12.64 -3.16
N LEU A 242 -10.01 -13.01 -3.30
CA LEU A 242 -9.58 -14.11 -4.16
C LEU A 242 -9.73 -15.49 -3.52
N LEU A 243 -9.81 -15.53 -2.19
CA LEU A 243 -10.06 -16.73 -1.40
C LEU A 243 -11.36 -16.59 -0.60
N ALA A 244 -11.86 -17.72 -0.10
CA ALA A 244 -12.91 -17.71 0.91
C ALA A 244 -12.46 -16.90 2.16
N PRO A 245 -13.37 -16.19 2.85
CA PRO A 245 -13.01 -15.31 3.97
C PRO A 245 -12.10 -15.94 5.01
N ASP A 246 -12.42 -17.14 5.50
CA ASP A 246 -11.60 -17.88 6.47
C ASP A 246 -10.18 -18.19 5.94
N ALA A 247 -10.06 -18.54 4.65
CA ALA A 247 -8.78 -18.83 4.03
C ALA A 247 -7.94 -17.56 3.79
N ALA A 248 -8.57 -16.47 3.37
CA ALA A 248 -7.91 -15.17 3.23
C ALA A 248 -7.40 -14.64 4.58
N VAL A 249 -8.23 -14.70 5.63
CA VAL A 249 -7.84 -14.29 6.98
C VAL A 249 -6.72 -15.16 7.54
N ARG A 250 -6.79 -16.48 7.35
CA ARG A 250 -5.70 -17.38 7.75
C ARG A 250 -4.40 -17.01 7.04
N ALA A 251 -4.44 -16.78 5.73
CA ALA A 251 -3.26 -16.34 4.98
C ALA A 251 -2.71 -14.99 5.48
N CYS A 252 -3.58 -14.04 5.85
CA CYS A 252 -3.16 -12.78 6.47
C CYS A 252 -2.41 -13.01 7.77
N LEU A 253 -2.95 -13.83 8.68
CA LEU A 253 -2.34 -14.11 9.98
C LEU A 253 -1.01 -14.88 9.83
N GLU A 254 -0.97 -15.89 8.97
CA GLU A 254 0.25 -16.67 8.68
C GLU A 254 1.38 -15.82 8.05
N ALA A 255 1.01 -14.76 7.32
CA ALA A 255 1.97 -13.84 6.72
C ALA A 255 2.48 -12.78 7.71
N ILE A 256 1.93 -12.69 8.93
CA ILE A 256 2.44 -11.76 9.94
C ILE A 256 3.81 -12.28 10.43
N PRO A 257 4.90 -11.52 10.26
CA PRO A 257 6.26 -12.02 10.51
C PRO A 257 6.65 -12.03 11.99
N VAL A 258 5.72 -11.73 12.90
CA VAL A 258 6.00 -11.49 14.32
C VAL A 258 4.79 -11.82 15.18
N SER A 259 5.03 -12.26 16.42
CA SER A 259 3.95 -12.54 17.38
C SER A 259 3.39 -11.24 17.98
N ARG A 260 2.17 -11.28 18.53
CA ARG A 260 1.62 -10.15 19.30
C ARG A 260 2.43 -9.81 20.55
N ALA A 261 3.16 -10.78 21.12
CA ALA A 261 3.97 -10.57 22.32
C ALA A 261 5.29 -9.84 22.01
N ASP A 262 5.83 -10.04 20.81
CA ASP A 262 7.17 -9.56 20.42
C ASP A 262 7.12 -8.38 19.44
N VAL A 263 5.94 -8.01 18.94
CA VAL A 263 5.80 -6.95 17.94
C VAL A 263 6.21 -5.59 18.51
N ALA A 264 7.06 -4.88 17.77
CA ALA A 264 7.45 -3.52 18.11
C ALA A 264 6.23 -2.61 18.17
N THR A 265 6.17 -1.78 19.21
CA THR A 265 5.15 -0.74 19.36
C THR A 265 5.81 0.61 19.52
N ARG A 266 5.05 1.67 19.24
CA ARG A 266 5.51 3.06 19.37
C ARG A 266 6.01 3.41 20.77
N GLU A 267 5.53 2.68 21.78
CA GLU A 267 5.90 2.86 23.20
C GLU A 267 7.17 2.08 23.56
N THR A 268 7.41 0.94 22.92
CA THR A 268 8.47 0.00 23.31
C THR A 268 9.71 0.09 22.45
N THR A 269 9.61 0.68 21.25
CA THR A 269 10.70 0.67 20.28
C THR A 269 10.86 2.07 19.67
N PRO A 270 12.03 2.73 19.82
CA PRO A 270 12.28 3.97 19.12
C PRO A 270 12.52 3.70 17.63
N TYR A 271 12.10 4.64 16.79
CA TYR A 271 12.37 4.57 15.35
C TYR A 271 13.85 4.90 15.07
N THR A 272 14.68 3.87 14.97
CA THR A 272 16.11 3.96 14.64
C THR A 272 16.47 2.97 13.54
N GLU A 273 17.61 3.17 12.87
CA GLU A 273 18.13 2.23 11.85
C GLU A 273 18.28 0.82 12.42
N GLU A 274 18.80 0.71 13.66
CA GLU A 274 18.98 -0.55 14.39
C GLU A 274 17.68 -1.34 14.59
N HIS A 275 16.55 -0.65 14.74
CA HIS A 275 15.24 -1.26 14.96
C HIS A 275 14.42 -1.46 13.68
N LEU A 276 14.96 -1.15 12.50
CA LEU A 276 14.19 -1.16 11.25
C LEU A 276 13.51 -2.49 10.95
N VAL A 277 14.19 -3.60 11.23
CA VAL A 277 13.63 -4.94 11.01
C VAL A 277 12.37 -5.15 11.85
N ALA A 278 12.42 -4.78 13.13
CA ALA A 278 11.29 -4.90 14.06
C ALA A 278 10.16 -3.93 13.69
N VAL A 279 10.50 -2.70 13.28
CA VAL A 279 9.54 -1.70 12.80
C VAL A 279 8.83 -2.18 11.53
N ASN A 280 9.57 -2.72 10.56
CA ASN A 280 9.02 -3.24 9.32
C ASN A 280 8.13 -4.47 9.58
N ALA A 281 8.50 -5.33 10.54
CA ALA A 281 7.64 -6.43 10.99
C ALA A 281 6.32 -5.93 11.60
N SER A 282 6.38 -4.91 12.46
CA SER A 282 5.19 -4.26 13.02
C SER A 282 4.30 -3.65 11.94
N ARG A 283 4.88 -2.91 10.98
CA ARG A 283 4.13 -2.34 9.85
C ARG A 283 3.49 -3.42 8.99
N ALA A 284 4.18 -4.53 8.74
CA ALA A 284 3.62 -5.67 8.03
C ALA A 284 2.42 -6.27 8.79
N ALA A 285 2.55 -6.48 10.11
CA ALA A 285 1.47 -6.94 10.97
C ALA A 285 0.25 -6.01 10.92
N LYS A 286 0.50 -4.69 10.97
CA LYS A 286 -0.53 -3.65 10.85
C LYS A 286 -1.27 -3.71 9.51
N ARG A 287 -0.54 -3.81 8.40
CA ARG A 287 -1.13 -3.91 7.05
C ARG A 287 -1.98 -5.18 6.90
N LEU A 288 -1.45 -6.32 7.34
CA LEU A 288 -2.12 -7.63 7.19
C LEU A 288 -3.38 -7.73 8.06
N SER A 289 -3.32 -7.24 9.31
CA SER A 289 -4.50 -7.19 10.18
C SER A 289 -5.58 -6.24 9.64
N LEU A 290 -5.20 -5.09 9.08
CA LEU A 290 -6.11 -4.19 8.38
C LEU A 290 -6.72 -4.82 7.12
N ALA A 291 -5.96 -5.60 6.36
CA ALA A 291 -6.48 -6.33 5.20
C ALA A 291 -7.48 -7.43 5.60
N ALA A 292 -7.26 -8.08 6.75
CA ALA A 292 -8.14 -9.12 7.28
C ALA A 292 -9.43 -8.56 7.90
N GLY A 293 -9.37 -7.37 8.52
CA GLY A 293 -10.47 -6.77 9.29
C GLY A 293 -11.83 -6.70 8.56
N PRO A 294 -11.91 -6.18 7.32
CA PRO A 294 -13.15 -6.13 6.56
C PRO A 294 -13.80 -7.50 6.29
N LEU A 295 -13.04 -8.58 6.37
CA LEU A 295 -13.54 -9.94 6.14
C LEU A 295 -14.23 -10.54 7.37
N LEU A 296 -14.00 -9.99 8.57
CA LEU A 296 -14.50 -10.51 9.85
C LEU A 296 -16.00 -10.88 9.87
N PRO A 297 -16.92 -10.08 9.29
CA PRO A 297 -18.35 -10.43 9.29
C PRO A 297 -18.66 -11.74 8.53
N ARG A 298 -17.77 -12.18 7.64
CA ARG A 298 -17.94 -13.35 6.77
C ARG A 298 -17.12 -14.57 7.23
N VAL A 299 -16.26 -14.42 8.23
CA VAL A 299 -15.42 -15.50 8.78
C VAL A 299 -16.25 -16.38 9.71
N ARG A 300 -16.20 -17.70 9.50
CA ARG A 300 -16.97 -18.68 10.30
C ARG A 300 -16.18 -19.15 11.52
N ASP A 301 -14.88 -19.28 11.38
CA ASP A 301 -13.96 -19.71 12.43
C ASP A 301 -13.90 -18.67 13.58
N PRO A 302 -14.31 -19.02 14.81
CA PRO A 302 -14.28 -18.09 15.95
C PRO A 302 -12.86 -17.76 16.40
N GLU A 303 -11.89 -18.66 16.25
CA GLU A 303 -10.50 -18.44 16.68
C GLU A 303 -9.83 -17.42 15.75
N LEU A 304 -10.00 -17.57 14.43
CA LEU A 304 -9.52 -16.58 13.45
C LEU A 304 -10.10 -15.19 13.71
N ARG A 305 -11.41 -15.10 14.02
CA ARG A 305 -12.04 -13.81 14.35
C ARG A 305 -11.46 -13.19 15.61
N ALA A 306 -11.22 -13.98 16.65
CA ALA A 306 -10.65 -13.51 17.89
C ALA A 306 -9.22 -12.99 17.69
N GLU A 307 -8.40 -13.72 16.93
CA GLU A 307 -7.01 -13.33 16.67
C GLU A 307 -6.91 -12.04 15.85
N VAL A 308 -7.70 -11.91 14.77
CA VAL A 308 -7.73 -10.66 13.98
C VAL A 308 -8.21 -9.48 14.84
N ARG A 309 -9.24 -9.66 15.68
CA ARG A 309 -9.69 -8.60 16.59
C ARG A 309 -8.58 -8.17 17.54
N ALA A 310 -7.85 -9.11 18.13
CA ALA A 310 -6.74 -8.80 19.01
C ALA A 310 -5.63 -7.99 18.30
N TRP A 311 -5.35 -8.29 17.03
CA TRP A 311 -4.44 -7.48 16.22
C TRP A 311 -4.99 -6.09 15.90
N LEU A 312 -6.28 -5.98 15.57
CA LEU A 312 -6.93 -4.69 15.31
C LEU A 312 -6.99 -3.80 16.56
N ASP A 313 -7.15 -4.39 17.75
CA ASP A 313 -7.11 -3.67 19.02
C ASP A 313 -5.68 -3.18 19.34
N LEU A 314 -4.65 -3.95 18.95
CA LEU A 314 -3.24 -3.56 19.11
C LEU A 314 -2.79 -2.53 18.06
N ARG A 315 -3.45 -2.47 16.90
CA ARG A 315 -3.12 -1.64 15.72
C ARG A 315 -2.74 -0.18 16.04
N PRO A 316 -3.42 0.55 16.93
CA PRO A 316 -3.07 1.96 17.20
C PRO A 316 -1.68 2.13 17.81
N ARG A 317 -1.14 1.07 18.44
CA ARG A 317 0.17 1.04 19.08
C ARG A 317 1.27 0.53 18.15
N LEU A 318 0.90 -0.14 17.06
CA LEU A 318 1.84 -0.63 16.05
C LEU A 318 2.46 0.52 15.26
N MET A 319 3.71 0.30 14.86
CA MET A 319 4.53 1.17 14.01
C MET A 319 3.95 1.39 12.62
#